data_AF-A0A453NPQ7-F1
#
_entry.id   AF-A0A453NPQ7-F1
#
_cell.length_a   1.000
_cell.length_b   1.000
_cell.length_c   1.000
_cell.angle_alpha   90.00
_cell.angle_beta   90.00
_cell.angle_gamma   90.00
#
_symmetry.space_group_name_H-M   'P 1'
#
loop_
_entity.id
_entity.type
_entity.pdbx_description
1 polymer ?
#
loop_
_entity_poly.entity_id
_entity_poly.type
_entity_poly.pdbx_seq_one_letter_code
_entity_poly.pdbx_strand_id
1 'polypeptide(L)'
;EENLYWADSGDLVTVASDTSFYILKYNRDVVSSHLDGGGSVGEEGVEDAFELLHEINERIRTGLWVGDCFIYNNSSSRLNYCVGGEVTTLFHLDRPMYLLGYLANQSRVYLIDKQFNVVGYTLLLSLIEYKTLVLRGDFDRANDILPSIPKEQYDSVAHFLESRGMLEEALDIATDSNYRFDLAVQLGRVDDAKAIALEVQSESKWKQLGELAISTGKLEMAEECLLHALDLSGLLLLYSSIGDAEGITKLASMAKEQGKNNVAFLCLFMLGKLEECLQLLIESNRIPEAALMARSYLPSKVPEIVALWKKDLQKVNSKAAESLADPDEYPNLFEDWQIALNVEATVAPKRGIYPPAEEYMIHSERPNESLVEAFKNMHVQEEEDVHEEDVHDEEELTNENDTVQEVFEDDEAEESQEDAVEVEADGSTDGTIHVNGNDSEEQWGADS
;
A
#
# COMPACT_ATOMS: atom_id res chain seq x y z
N GLU A 1 31.55 -48.29 -15.05
CA GLU A 1 32.78 -47.61 -15.53
C GLU A 1 32.81 -46.29 -14.79
N GLU A 2 33.87 -46.03 -14.02
CA GLU A 2 34.00 -44.80 -13.25
C GLU A 2 34.54 -43.71 -14.18
N ASN A 3 33.79 -42.61 -14.32
CA ASN A 3 34.20 -41.53 -15.22
C ASN A 3 35.04 -40.53 -14.43
N LEU A 4 36.29 -40.35 -14.88
CA LEU A 4 37.24 -39.39 -14.33
C LEU A 4 37.28 -38.15 -15.21
N TYR A 5 37.00 -36.98 -14.63
CA TYR A 5 37.04 -35.69 -15.32
C TYR A 5 38.09 -34.80 -14.67
N TRP A 6 39.21 -34.57 -15.36
CA TRP A 6 40.27 -33.65 -14.91
C TRP A 6 40.02 -32.22 -15.38
N ALA A 7 40.45 -31.24 -14.57
CA ALA A 7 40.51 -29.85 -14.99
C ALA A 7 41.75 -29.58 -15.88
N ASP A 8 41.66 -28.59 -16.76
CA ASP A 8 42.76 -28.21 -17.67
C ASP A 8 44.02 -27.73 -16.94
N SER A 9 43.92 -27.32 -15.66
CA SER A 9 45.06 -27.03 -14.78
C SER A 9 45.84 -28.28 -14.37
N GLY A 10 45.15 -29.43 -14.27
CA GLY A 10 45.65 -30.65 -13.65
C GLY A 10 45.57 -30.68 -12.11
N ASP A 11 45.05 -29.62 -11.48
CA ASP A 11 45.01 -29.50 -10.01
C ASP A 11 43.70 -30.02 -9.39
N LEU A 12 42.65 -30.21 -10.19
CA LEU A 12 41.34 -30.71 -9.77
C LEU A 12 40.88 -31.90 -10.62
N VAL A 13 40.24 -32.88 -9.99
CA VAL A 13 39.61 -34.03 -10.64
C VAL A 13 38.26 -34.37 -10.00
N THR A 14 37.27 -34.67 -10.85
CA THR A 14 35.98 -35.24 -10.44
C THR A 14 35.98 -36.74 -10.68
N VAL A 15 35.70 -37.51 -9.63
CA VAL A 15 35.44 -38.96 -9.70
C VAL A 15 33.92 -39.17 -9.68
N ALA A 16 33.35 -39.70 -10.76
CA ALA A 16 31.92 -39.95 -10.88
C ALA A 16 31.57 -41.42 -10.60
N SER A 17 30.71 -41.64 -9.59
CA SER A 17 30.13 -42.94 -9.23
C SER A 17 28.66 -43.03 -9.65
N ASP A 18 28.02 -44.17 -9.40
CA ASP A 18 26.63 -44.42 -9.85
C ASP A 18 25.54 -43.66 -9.05
N THR A 19 25.87 -43.09 -7.88
CA THR A 19 24.93 -42.32 -7.04
C THR A 19 25.37 -40.87 -6.82
N SER A 20 26.68 -40.64 -6.77
CA SER A 20 27.32 -39.45 -6.21
C SER A 20 28.61 -39.16 -6.99
N PHE A 21 29.20 -37.98 -6.78
CA PHE A 21 30.53 -37.66 -7.29
C PHE A 21 31.38 -36.91 -6.26
N TYR A 22 32.69 -37.04 -6.42
CA TYR A 22 33.70 -36.51 -5.50
C TYR A 22 34.61 -35.56 -6.25
N ILE A 23 34.81 -34.34 -5.73
CA ILE A 23 35.80 -33.38 -6.23
C ILE A 23 37.04 -33.50 -5.35
N LEU A 24 38.16 -33.88 -5.95
CA LEU A 24 39.46 -34.03 -5.30
C LEU A 24 40.45 -33.01 -5.89
N LYS A 25 41.32 -32.47 -5.03
CA LYS A 25 42.47 -31.66 -5.41
C LYS A 25 43.72 -32.54 -5.46
N TYR A 26 44.52 -32.37 -6.52
CA TYR A 26 45.76 -33.12 -6.72
C TYR A 26 46.97 -32.31 -6.23
N ASN A 27 47.63 -32.80 -5.18
CA ASN A 27 48.76 -32.12 -4.54
C ASN A 27 50.08 -32.48 -5.24
N ARG A 28 50.27 -31.95 -6.46
CA ARG A 28 51.44 -32.23 -7.31
C ARG A 28 52.78 -32.08 -6.60
N ASP A 29 52.92 -31.06 -5.74
CA ASP A 29 54.16 -30.77 -5.01
C ASP A 29 54.48 -31.79 -3.91
N VAL A 30 53.45 -32.43 -3.33
CA VAL A 30 53.63 -33.55 -2.37
C VAL A 30 54.15 -34.77 -3.13
N VAL A 31 53.56 -35.09 -4.28
CA VAL A 31 53.96 -36.23 -5.12
C VAL A 31 55.37 -36.08 -5.66
N SER A 32 55.75 -34.91 -6.19
CA SER A 32 57.12 -34.65 -6.65
C SER A 32 58.12 -34.73 -5.49
N SER A 33 57.83 -34.11 -4.34
CA SER A 33 58.70 -34.16 -3.15
C SER A 33 58.90 -35.59 -2.63
N HIS A 34 57.86 -36.43 -2.67
CA HIS A 34 57.93 -37.83 -2.26
C HIS A 34 58.82 -38.65 -3.22
N LEU A 35 58.67 -38.45 -4.53
CA LEU A 35 59.45 -39.14 -5.56
C LEU A 35 60.92 -38.71 -5.56
N ASP A 36 61.19 -37.39 -5.52
CA ASP A 36 62.56 -36.83 -5.47
C ASP A 36 63.26 -37.15 -4.13
N GLY A 37 62.48 -37.32 -3.06
CA GLY A 37 62.96 -37.84 -1.77
C GLY A 37 63.31 -39.34 -1.77
N GLY A 38 63.05 -40.06 -2.87
CA GLY A 38 63.32 -41.49 -2.99
C GLY A 38 62.29 -42.39 -2.28
N GLY A 39 61.08 -41.87 -2.02
CA GLY A 39 59.99 -42.63 -1.42
C GLY A 39 59.48 -43.76 -2.31
N SER A 40 59.17 -44.90 -1.70
CA SER A 40 58.64 -46.07 -2.40
C SER A 40 57.12 -45.98 -2.55
N VAL A 41 56.65 -45.72 -3.78
CA VAL A 41 55.22 -45.78 -4.13
C VAL A 41 54.68 -47.18 -3.83
N GLY A 42 53.70 -47.27 -2.93
CA GLY A 42 53.05 -48.53 -2.54
C GLY A 42 51.90 -48.92 -3.47
N GLU A 43 51.18 -50.00 -3.13
CA GLU A 43 49.97 -50.39 -3.88
C GLU A 43 48.84 -49.34 -3.78
N GLU A 44 48.84 -48.53 -2.71
CA GLU A 44 47.91 -47.41 -2.48
C GLU A 44 48.45 -46.06 -2.99
N GLY A 45 49.63 -46.04 -3.64
CA GLY A 45 50.20 -44.83 -4.25
C GLY A 45 51.11 -44.01 -3.32
N VAL A 46 50.81 -42.71 -3.22
CA VAL A 46 51.52 -41.72 -2.39
C VAL A 46 50.52 -41.05 -1.47
N GLU A 47 50.83 -41.01 -0.17
CA GLU A 47 50.02 -40.36 0.87
C GLU A 47 49.89 -38.84 0.63
N ASP A 48 48.75 -38.25 0.98
CA ASP A 48 48.38 -36.83 0.73
C ASP A 48 48.42 -36.34 -0.73
N ALA A 49 48.62 -37.24 -1.70
CA ALA A 49 48.61 -36.91 -3.14
C ALA A 49 47.26 -36.36 -3.64
N PHE A 50 46.16 -36.73 -2.98
CA PHE A 50 44.81 -36.22 -3.24
C PHE A 50 44.13 -35.77 -1.95
N GLU A 51 43.49 -34.61 -2.00
CA GLU A 51 42.70 -34.01 -0.93
C GLU A 51 41.22 -33.99 -1.36
N LEU A 52 40.32 -34.62 -0.58
CA LEU A 52 38.88 -34.59 -0.87
C LEU A 52 38.31 -33.22 -0.48
N LEU A 53 37.88 -32.44 -1.47
CA LEU A 53 37.26 -31.14 -1.24
C LEU A 53 35.75 -31.28 -0.96
N HIS A 54 35.04 -32.01 -1.83
CA HIS A 54 33.57 -32.05 -1.81
C HIS A 54 33.02 -33.43 -2.24
N GLU A 55 31.95 -33.86 -1.59
CA GLU A 55 31.09 -34.98 -2.00
C GLU A 55 29.71 -34.44 -2.37
N ILE A 56 29.19 -34.82 -3.53
CA ILE A 56 27.91 -34.36 -4.06
C ILE A 56 27.04 -35.55 -4.45
N ASN A 57 25.87 -35.65 -3.84
CA ASN A 57 24.93 -36.77 -4.00
C ASN A 57 24.01 -36.61 -5.22
N GLU A 58 24.62 -36.42 -6.40
CA GLU A 58 23.96 -36.54 -7.71
C GLU A 58 24.72 -37.49 -8.65
N ARG A 59 23.98 -38.22 -9.50
CA ARG A 59 24.57 -39.06 -10.55
C ARG A 59 24.86 -38.26 -11.83
N ILE A 60 26.14 -38.08 -12.15
CA ILE A 60 26.61 -37.51 -13.43
C ILE A 60 26.25 -38.44 -14.60
N ARG A 61 25.81 -37.86 -15.71
CA ARG A 61 25.70 -38.52 -17.04
C ARG A 61 26.88 -38.14 -17.94
N THR A 62 27.23 -36.86 -18.00
CA THR A 62 28.48 -36.32 -18.56
C THR A 62 28.90 -35.08 -17.77
N GLY A 63 30.20 -34.77 -17.75
CA GLY A 63 30.75 -33.56 -17.14
C GLY A 63 31.98 -33.05 -17.88
N LEU A 64 32.35 -31.79 -17.62
CA LEU A 64 33.59 -31.14 -18.06
C LEU A 64 33.96 -30.00 -17.12
N TRP A 65 35.25 -29.69 -17.00
CA TRP A 65 35.75 -28.55 -16.24
C TRP A 65 35.95 -27.32 -17.14
N VAL A 66 35.73 -26.14 -16.58
CA VAL A 66 36.10 -24.85 -17.18
C VAL A 66 36.70 -23.98 -16.07
N GLY A 67 38.02 -23.93 -16.00
CA GLY A 67 38.70 -23.45 -14.79
C GLY A 67 38.25 -24.26 -13.57
N ASP A 68 37.94 -23.58 -12.47
CA ASP A 68 37.48 -24.19 -11.21
C ASP A 68 35.97 -24.53 -11.20
N CYS A 69 35.30 -24.44 -12.36
CA CYS A 69 33.86 -24.72 -12.50
C CYS A 69 33.64 -26.08 -13.18
N PHE A 70 33.01 -27.02 -12.45
CA PHE A 70 32.65 -28.33 -12.98
C PHE A 70 31.22 -28.31 -13.52
N ILE A 71 31.06 -28.25 -14.85
CA ILE A 71 29.77 -28.28 -15.53
C ILE A 71 29.40 -29.73 -15.81
N TYR A 72 28.18 -30.14 -15.43
CA TYR A 72 27.74 -31.51 -15.66
C TYR A 72 26.25 -31.58 -15.94
N ASN A 73 25.80 -32.70 -16.52
CA ASN A 73 24.38 -33.02 -16.56
C ASN A 73 24.08 -34.31 -15.79
N ASN A 74 22.92 -34.36 -15.14
CA ASN A 74 22.55 -35.47 -14.27
C ASN A 74 21.55 -36.44 -14.92
N SER A 75 21.25 -37.54 -14.23
CA SER A 75 20.28 -38.55 -14.66
C SER A 75 18.90 -37.96 -14.96
N SER A 76 18.48 -36.96 -14.17
CA SER A 76 17.20 -36.23 -14.20
C SER A 76 17.12 -35.14 -15.28
N SER A 77 18.03 -35.13 -16.25
CA SER A 77 18.05 -34.16 -17.36
C SER A 77 18.17 -32.69 -16.93
N ARG A 78 18.86 -32.40 -15.82
CA ARG A 78 19.30 -31.03 -15.51
C ARG A 78 20.72 -30.81 -16.01
N LEU A 79 20.99 -29.62 -16.54
CA LEU A 79 22.33 -29.07 -16.76
C LEU A 79 22.68 -28.21 -15.54
N ASN A 80 23.67 -28.65 -14.79
CA ASN A 80 24.14 -28.05 -13.54
C ASN A 80 25.58 -27.57 -13.70
N TYR A 81 26.01 -26.68 -12.81
CA TYR A 81 27.42 -26.50 -12.49
C TYR A 81 27.66 -26.70 -11.00
N CYS A 82 28.92 -27.00 -10.65
CA CYS A 82 29.43 -26.94 -9.30
C CYS A 82 30.68 -26.07 -9.23
N VAL A 83 30.74 -25.20 -8.21
CA VAL A 83 31.96 -24.50 -7.79
C VAL A 83 32.03 -24.57 -6.26
N GLY A 84 33.17 -25.00 -5.71
CA GLY A 84 33.36 -25.03 -4.25
C GLY A 84 32.35 -25.90 -3.47
N GLY A 85 31.80 -26.94 -4.10
CA GLY A 85 30.83 -27.85 -3.48
C GLY A 85 29.36 -27.43 -3.64
N GLU A 86 29.08 -26.16 -3.92
CA GLU A 86 27.73 -25.69 -4.20
C GLU A 86 27.28 -26.11 -5.61
N VAL A 87 26.06 -26.63 -5.75
CA VAL A 87 25.46 -27.05 -7.01
C VAL A 87 24.36 -26.08 -7.41
N THR A 88 24.39 -25.59 -8.65
CA THR A 88 23.33 -24.74 -9.21
C THR A 88 22.86 -25.29 -10.57
N THR A 89 21.54 -25.41 -10.74
CA THR A 89 20.93 -25.75 -12.03
C THR A 89 20.87 -24.53 -12.95
N LEU A 90 21.41 -24.68 -14.16
CA LEU A 90 21.35 -23.69 -15.22
C LEU A 90 20.07 -23.83 -16.04
N PHE A 91 19.82 -25.05 -16.52
CA PHE A 91 18.72 -25.35 -17.43
C PHE A 91 18.14 -26.74 -17.16
N HIS A 92 16.82 -26.84 -17.28
CA HIS A 92 16.13 -28.12 -17.41
C HIS A 92 16.15 -28.52 -18.89
N LEU A 93 16.63 -29.72 -19.20
CA LEU A 93 16.76 -30.24 -20.56
C LEU A 93 15.50 -31.05 -20.92
N ASP A 94 14.98 -30.84 -22.13
CA ASP A 94 13.81 -31.54 -22.67
C ASP A 94 14.06 -33.05 -22.90
N ARG A 95 15.32 -33.43 -23.12
CA ARG A 95 15.74 -34.79 -23.49
C ARG A 95 17.10 -35.17 -22.86
N PRO A 96 17.47 -36.46 -22.84
CA PRO A 96 18.81 -36.89 -22.43
C PRO A 96 19.91 -36.41 -23.41
N MET A 97 20.53 -35.29 -23.07
CA MET A 97 21.70 -34.75 -23.78
C MET A 97 23.02 -35.30 -23.23
N TYR A 98 24.12 -35.00 -23.91
CA TYR A 98 25.51 -35.29 -23.55
C TYR A 98 26.35 -34.05 -23.81
N LEU A 99 27.28 -33.69 -22.92
CA LEU A 99 28.17 -32.54 -23.11
C LEU A 99 29.21 -32.78 -24.20
N LEU A 100 29.46 -31.75 -25.03
CA LEU A 100 30.50 -31.72 -26.06
C LEU A 100 31.74 -30.90 -25.65
N GLY A 101 31.53 -29.79 -24.92
CA GLY A 101 32.58 -28.83 -24.62
C GLY A 101 32.04 -27.42 -24.36
N TYR A 102 32.91 -26.53 -23.90
CA TYR A 102 32.62 -25.10 -23.69
C TYR A 102 33.45 -24.24 -24.66
N LEU A 103 32.83 -23.23 -25.26
CA LEU A 103 33.46 -22.26 -26.14
C LEU A 103 33.49 -20.89 -25.48
N ALA A 104 34.62 -20.56 -24.86
CA ALA A 104 34.83 -19.31 -24.13
C ALA A 104 34.63 -18.05 -25.01
N ASN A 105 35.01 -18.12 -26.29
CA ASN A 105 34.83 -17.03 -27.26
C ASN A 105 33.35 -16.74 -27.63
N GLN A 106 32.40 -17.57 -27.19
CA GLN A 106 30.97 -17.37 -27.36
C GLN A 106 30.20 -17.44 -26.03
N SER A 107 30.89 -17.62 -24.89
CA SER A 107 30.33 -17.91 -23.57
C SER A 107 29.20 -18.94 -23.64
N ARG A 108 29.46 -20.10 -24.25
CA ARG A 108 28.45 -21.15 -24.50
C ARG A 108 28.97 -22.55 -24.23
N VAL A 109 28.18 -23.35 -23.52
CA VAL A 109 28.37 -24.79 -23.39
C VAL A 109 27.52 -25.52 -24.42
N TYR A 110 28.12 -26.47 -25.12
CA TYR A 110 27.48 -27.24 -26.19
C TYR A 110 27.15 -28.65 -25.73
N LEU A 111 25.95 -29.09 -26.08
CA LEU A 111 25.44 -30.43 -25.82
C LEU A 111 24.90 -31.06 -27.10
N ILE A 112 24.90 -32.39 -27.16
CA ILE A 112 24.37 -33.20 -28.26
C ILE A 112 23.37 -34.24 -27.75
N ASP A 113 22.37 -34.58 -28.56
CA ASP A 113 21.48 -35.73 -28.28
C ASP A 113 21.87 -36.99 -29.08
N LYS A 114 21.12 -38.08 -28.87
CA LYS A 114 21.34 -39.36 -29.58
C LYS A 114 20.97 -39.32 -31.07
N GLN A 115 20.41 -38.21 -31.53
CA GLN A 115 19.99 -37.93 -32.90
C GLN A 115 20.96 -36.95 -33.58
N PHE A 116 22.08 -36.62 -32.92
CA PHE A 116 23.12 -35.67 -33.35
C PHE A 116 22.65 -34.22 -33.47
N ASN A 117 21.54 -33.85 -32.83
CA ASN A 117 21.15 -32.44 -32.70
C ASN A 117 22.07 -31.75 -31.68
N VAL A 118 22.73 -30.67 -32.09
CA VAL A 118 23.61 -29.87 -31.23
C VAL A 118 22.86 -28.64 -30.71
N VAL A 119 22.88 -28.42 -29.40
CA VAL A 119 22.26 -27.28 -28.71
C VAL A 119 23.33 -26.56 -27.88
N GLY A 120 23.43 -25.23 -28.03
CA GLY A 120 24.40 -24.41 -27.30
C GLY A 120 23.71 -23.47 -26.31
N TYR A 121 23.90 -23.72 -25.02
CA TYR A 121 23.36 -22.91 -23.93
C TYR A 121 24.36 -21.82 -23.52
N THR A 122 23.88 -20.59 -23.31
CA THR A 122 24.72 -19.50 -22.80
C THR A 122 25.17 -19.79 -21.38
N LEU A 123 26.45 -19.59 -21.11
CA LEU A 123 27.07 -19.80 -19.82
C LEU A 123 28.20 -18.78 -19.63
N LEU A 124 27.98 -17.80 -18.75
CA LEU A 124 28.95 -16.74 -18.48
C LEU A 124 29.74 -17.07 -17.22
N LEU A 125 31.05 -17.34 -17.37
CA LEU A 125 31.92 -17.66 -16.24
C LEU A 125 31.99 -16.50 -15.23
N SER A 126 32.10 -15.25 -15.68
CA SER A 126 32.10 -14.07 -14.80
C SER A 126 30.84 -13.95 -13.93
N LEU A 127 29.68 -14.37 -14.44
CA LEU A 127 28.43 -14.42 -13.67
C LEU A 127 28.44 -15.54 -12.62
N ILE A 128 29.10 -16.66 -12.89
CA ILE A 128 29.28 -17.77 -11.94
C ILE A 128 30.31 -17.39 -10.87
N GLU A 129 31.47 -16.89 -11.29
CA GLU A 129 32.56 -16.42 -10.42
C GLU A 129 32.07 -15.34 -9.46
N TYR A 130 31.31 -14.34 -9.95
CA TYR A 130 30.65 -13.34 -9.11
C TYR A 130 29.74 -13.98 -8.07
N LYS A 131 28.82 -14.86 -8.51
CA LYS A 131 27.88 -15.54 -7.60
C LYS A 131 28.61 -16.41 -6.56
N THR A 132 29.67 -17.11 -6.95
CA THR A 132 30.52 -17.88 -6.03
C THR A 132 31.25 -16.99 -5.02
N LEU A 133 31.80 -15.85 -5.42
CA LEU A 133 32.51 -14.94 -4.51
C LEU A 133 31.56 -14.31 -3.50
N VAL A 134 30.35 -13.90 -3.92
CA VAL A 134 29.27 -13.46 -3.02
C VAL A 134 28.93 -14.56 -2.00
N LEU A 135 28.80 -15.82 -2.43
CA LEU A 135 28.47 -16.94 -1.53
C LEU A 135 29.60 -17.30 -0.55
N ARG A 136 30.84 -16.92 -0.88
CA ARG A 136 32.01 -17.01 0.02
C ARG A 136 32.19 -15.78 0.92
N GLY A 137 31.48 -14.67 0.66
CA GLY A 137 31.67 -13.38 1.34
C GLY A 137 32.85 -12.54 0.81
N ASP A 138 33.47 -12.93 -0.31
CA ASP A 138 34.60 -12.23 -0.96
C ASP A 138 34.09 -11.03 -1.82
N PHE A 139 33.34 -10.11 -1.20
CA PHE A 139 32.61 -9.04 -1.92
C PHE A 139 33.48 -8.09 -2.73
N ASP A 140 34.65 -7.70 -2.22
CA ASP A 140 35.60 -6.84 -2.94
C ASP A 140 35.98 -7.46 -4.30
N ARG A 141 36.25 -8.77 -4.30
CA ARG A 141 36.64 -9.54 -5.49
C ARG A 141 35.46 -9.81 -6.42
N ALA A 142 34.24 -9.92 -5.88
CA ALA A 142 33.03 -9.97 -6.70
C ALA A 142 32.86 -8.64 -7.46
N ASN A 143 33.05 -7.51 -6.78
CA ASN A 143 32.92 -6.18 -7.38
C ASN A 143 34.00 -5.88 -8.43
N ASP A 144 35.22 -6.44 -8.31
CA ASP A 144 36.22 -6.43 -9.38
C ASP A 144 35.76 -7.18 -10.65
N ILE A 145 34.96 -8.25 -10.51
CA ILE A 145 34.45 -9.05 -11.63
C ILE A 145 33.19 -8.46 -12.27
N LEU A 146 32.36 -7.72 -11.50
CA LEU A 146 31.09 -7.16 -11.97
C LEU A 146 31.17 -6.42 -13.33
N PRO A 147 32.17 -5.57 -13.63
CA PRO A 147 32.29 -4.88 -14.93
C PRO A 147 32.55 -5.81 -16.13
N SER A 148 32.88 -7.09 -15.90
CA SER A 148 33.04 -8.11 -16.95
C SER A 148 31.75 -8.89 -17.26
N ILE A 149 30.67 -8.63 -16.50
CA ILE A 149 29.34 -9.20 -16.75
C ILE A 149 28.63 -8.27 -17.77
N PRO A 150 27.93 -8.81 -18.78
CA PRO A 150 27.10 -8.00 -19.68
C PRO A 150 25.94 -7.35 -18.92
N LYS A 151 25.60 -6.10 -19.27
CA LYS A 151 24.55 -5.32 -18.57
C LYS A 151 23.18 -5.98 -18.65
N GLU A 152 22.93 -6.75 -19.70
CA GLU A 152 21.73 -7.56 -19.93
C GLU A 152 21.55 -8.70 -18.89
N GLN A 153 22.49 -8.87 -17.95
CA GLN A 153 22.41 -9.81 -16.84
C GLN A 153 22.44 -9.12 -15.46
N TYR A 154 22.54 -7.79 -15.39
CA TYR A 154 22.66 -7.07 -14.11
C TYR A 154 21.41 -7.25 -13.23
N ASP A 155 20.20 -7.23 -13.80
CA ASP A 155 18.98 -7.52 -13.01
C ASP A 155 18.96 -8.96 -12.46
N SER A 156 19.61 -9.92 -13.14
CA SER A 156 19.79 -11.31 -12.66
C SER A 156 20.91 -11.46 -11.62
N VAL A 157 21.81 -10.47 -11.51
CA VAL A 157 22.74 -10.32 -10.39
C VAL A 157 22.00 -9.69 -9.20
N ALA A 158 21.24 -8.61 -9.43
CA ALA A 158 20.49 -7.92 -8.41
C ALA A 158 19.40 -8.79 -7.76
N HIS A 159 18.60 -9.55 -8.52
CA HIS A 159 17.65 -10.54 -7.94
C HIS A 159 18.35 -11.64 -7.14
N PHE A 160 19.58 -12.00 -7.53
CA PHE A 160 20.37 -12.97 -6.75
C PHE A 160 20.83 -12.35 -5.42
N LEU A 161 21.22 -11.07 -5.39
CA LEU A 161 21.56 -10.35 -4.15
C LEU A 161 20.33 -10.13 -3.26
N GLU A 162 19.19 -9.72 -3.84
CA GLU A 162 17.87 -9.66 -3.17
C GLU A 162 17.54 -11.00 -2.49
N SER A 163 17.71 -12.13 -3.19
CA SER A 163 17.48 -13.48 -2.62
C SER A 163 18.43 -13.87 -1.47
N ARG A 164 19.48 -13.07 -1.21
CA ARG A 164 20.40 -13.20 -0.06
C ARG A 164 20.22 -12.10 1.00
N GLY A 165 19.24 -11.22 0.83
CA GLY A 165 18.98 -10.07 1.72
C GLY A 165 19.88 -8.85 1.46
N MET A 166 20.69 -8.87 0.40
CA MET A 166 21.62 -7.79 0.02
C MET A 166 20.89 -6.76 -0.85
N LEU A 167 19.96 -6.03 -0.23
CA LEU A 167 19.05 -5.13 -0.93
C LEU A 167 19.75 -3.83 -1.41
N GLU A 168 20.72 -3.31 -0.67
CA GLU A 168 21.45 -2.08 -1.05
C GLU A 168 22.29 -2.31 -2.31
N GLU A 169 23.03 -3.42 -2.35
CA GLU A 169 23.85 -3.83 -3.49
C GLU A 169 22.98 -4.28 -4.68
N ALA A 170 21.80 -4.83 -4.42
CA ALA A 170 20.81 -5.09 -5.47
C ALA A 170 20.32 -3.79 -6.13
N LEU A 171 20.04 -2.74 -5.36
CA LEU A 171 19.53 -1.45 -5.88
C LEU A 171 20.57 -0.70 -6.73
N ASP A 172 21.84 -0.79 -6.35
CA ASP A 172 22.95 -0.15 -7.06
C ASP A 172 23.33 -0.89 -8.36
N ILE A 173 23.09 -2.22 -8.44
CA ILE A 173 23.36 -3.04 -9.64
C ILE A 173 22.15 -3.10 -10.59
N ALA A 174 20.94 -3.12 -10.07
CA ALA A 174 19.72 -3.22 -10.88
C ALA A 174 19.62 -2.09 -11.92
N THR A 175 19.07 -2.40 -13.09
CA THR A 175 18.98 -1.50 -14.24
C THR A 175 17.55 -1.16 -14.66
N ASP A 176 16.58 -2.06 -14.41
CA ASP A 176 15.16 -1.77 -14.69
C ASP A 176 14.53 -0.80 -13.68
N SER A 177 13.88 0.26 -14.17
CA SER A 177 13.26 1.31 -13.35
C SER A 177 11.98 0.89 -12.60
N ASN A 178 11.50 -0.34 -12.76
CA ASN A 178 10.44 -0.91 -11.91
C ASN A 178 11.06 -1.66 -10.75
N TYR A 179 11.93 -2.63 -11.04
CA TYR A 179 12.62 -3.39 -10.02
C TYR A 179 13.46 -2.51 -9.08
N ARG A 180 14.14 -1.47 -9.60
CA ARG A 180 14.82 -0.46 -8.76
C ARG A 180 13.88 0.34 -7.87
N PHE A 181 12.67 0.64 -8.33
CA PHE A 181 11.68 1.32 -7.50
C PHE A 181 11.22 0.42 -6.36
N ASP A 182 10.92 -0.85 -6.66
CA ASP A 182 10.48 -1.83 -5.68
C ASP A 182 11.56 -2.07 -4.61
N LEU A 183 12.84 -2.21 -5.00
CA LEU A 183 13.98 -2.29 -4.08
C LEU A 183 14.16 -1.02 -3.22
N ALA A 184 14.03 0.17 -3.81
CA ALA A 184 14.14 1.43 -3.07
C ALA A 184 13.00 1.60 -2.04
N VAL A 185 11.80 1.12 -2.37
CA VAL A 185 10.66 1.05 -1.45
C VAL A 185 10.89 0.02 -0.33
N GLN A 186 11.38 -1.19 -0.65
CA GLN A 186 11.75 -2.20 0.34
C GLN A 186 12.80 -1.68 1.35
N LEU A 187 13.78 -0.91 0.88
CA LEU A 187 14.83 -0.28 1.69
C LEU A 187 14.37 0.95 2.48
N GLY A 188 13.16 1.47 2.25
CA GLY A 188 12.73 2.76 2.81
C GLY A 188 13.51 3.97 2.26
N ARG A 189 14.23 3.81 1.13
CA ARG A 189 15.00 4.88 0.45
C ARG A 189 14.06 5.77 -0.37
N VAL A 190 13.19 6.49 0.33
CA VAL A 190 12.08 7.28 -0.24
C VAL A 190 12.57 8.32 -1.27
N ASP A 191 13.75 8.89 -1.08
CA ASP A 191 14.34 9.92 -1.95
C ASP A 191 14.81 9.35 -3.30
N ASP A 192 15.40 8.14 -3.30
CA ASP A 192 15.75 7.41 -4.53
C ASP A 192 14.48 6.91 -5.25
N ALA A 193 13.52 6.37 -4.49
CA ALA A 193 12.23 5.93 -5.04
C ALA A 193 11.45 7.10 -5.67
N LYS A 194 11.54 8.32 -5.10
CA LYS A 194 11.00 9.55 -5.69
C LYS A 194 11.68 9.90 -7.01
N ALA A 195 13.01 9.83 -7.09
CA ALA A 195 13.74 10.09 -8.33
C ALA A 195 13.28 9.14 -9.46
N ILE A 196 13.10 7.85 -9.15
CA ILE A 196 12.62 6.85 -10.11
C ILE A 196 11.12 7.07 -10.47
N ALA A 197 10.28 7.50 -9.52
CA ALA A 197 8.88 7.81 -9.77
C ALA A 197 8.69 9.02 -10.72
N LEU A 198 9.58 10.03 -10.64
CA LEU A 198 9.61 11.18 -11.56
C LEU A 198 9.98 10.79 -13.00
N GLU A 199 10.82 9.77 -13.19
CA GLU A 199 11.17 9.23 -14.51
C GLU A 199 10.04 8.37 -15.10
N VAL A 200 9.40 7.52 -14.28
CA VAL A 200 8.41 6.53 -14.75
C VAL A 200 6.99 7.09 -14.82
N GLN A 201 6.67 8.15 -14.06
CA GLN A 201 5.40 8.89 -14.10
C GLN A 201 4.14 8.01 -13.98
N SER A 202 4.16 7.06 -13.04
CA SER A 202 3.08 6.08 -12.83
C SER A 202 2.32 6.35 -11.54
N GLU A 203 1.01 6.56 -11.63
CA GLU A 203 0.11 6.84 -10.50
C GLU A 203 0.20 5.78 -9.38
N SER A 204 0.33 4.50 -9.73
CA SER A 204 0.44 3.41 -8.75
C SER A 204 1.74 3.46 -7.95
N LYS A 205 2.86 3.81 -8.59
CA LYS A 205 4.14 4.04 -7.90
C LYS A 205 4.06 5.27 -6.99
N TRP A 206 3.47 6.35 -7.47
CA TRP A 206 3.25 7.55 -6.65
C TRP A 206 2.39 7.25 -5.42
N LYS A 207 1.36 6.39 -5.54
CA LYS A 207 0.57 5.94 -4.39
C LYS A 207 1.40 5.09 -3.40
N GLN A 208 2.14 4.08 -3.87
CA GLN A 208 3.02 3.26 -3.02
C GLN A 208 4.08 4.11 -2.30
N LEU A 209 4.63 5.10 -3.00
CA LEU A 209 5.59 6.05 -2.43
C LEU A 209 4.95 6.98 -1.39
N GLY A 210 3.70 7.40 -1.62
CA GLY A 210 2.89 8.15 -0.66
C GLY A 210 2.61 7.35 0.61
N GLU A 211 2.26 6.07 0.49
CA GLU A 211 2.06 5.16 1.62
C GLU A 211 3.36 4.95 2.43
N LEU A 212 4.52 4.87 1.75
CA LEU A 212 5.84 4.87 2.39
C LEU A 212 6.19 6.22 3.06
N ALA A 213 5.87 7.34 2.42
CA ALA A 213 6.12 8.68 2.97
C ALA A 213 5.26 8.96 4.22
N ILE A 214 4.00 8.54 4.22
CA ILE A 214 3.09 8.64 5.37
C ILE A 214 3.61 7.78 6.53
N SER A 215 3.94 6.50 6.28
CA SER A 215 4.43 5.58 7.32
C SER A 215 5.81 5.94 7.88
N THR A 216 6.62 6.69 7.13
CA THR A 216 7.90 7.27 7.60
C THR A 216 7.76 8.70 8.16
N GLY A 217 6.56 9.29 8.16
CA GLY A 217 6.30 10.64 8.69
C GLY A 217 6.77 11.80 7.81
N LYS A 218 7.17 11.56 6.55
CA LYS A 218 7.61 12.57 5.58
C LYS A 218 6.40 13.28 4.93
N LEU A 219 5.68 14.10 5.70
CA LEU A 219 4.41 14.71 5.26
C LEU A 219 4.50 15.53 3.97
N GLU A 220 5.53 16.37 3.80
CA GLU A 220 5.74 17.17 2.57
C GLU A 220 5.88 16.27 1.32
N MET A 221 6.59 15.15 1.46
CA MET A 221 6.78 14.18 0.38
C MET A 221 5.51 13.37 0.12
N ALA A 222 4.72 13.09 1.16
CA ALA A 222 3.42 12.45 1.02
C ALA A 222 2.44 13.34 0.23
N GLU A 223 2.40 14.66 0.49
CA GLU A 223 1.60 15.62 -0.26
C GLU A 223 1.94 15.58 -1.76
N GLU A 224 3.23 15.70 -2.09
CA GLU A 224 3.73 15.65 -3.47
C GLU A 224 3.40 14.32 -4.18
N CYS A 225 3.52 13.20 -3.47
CA CYS A 225 3.15 11.89 -3.98
C CYS A 225 1.65 11.75 -4.24
N LEU A 226 0.80 12.25 -3.33
CA LEU A 226 -0.66 12.22 -3.46
C LEU A 226 -1.16 13.17 -4.56
N LEU A 227 -0.50 14.32 -4.75
CA LEU A 227 -0.73 15.21 -5.89
C LEU A 227 -0.38 14.53 -7.22
N HIS A 228 0.75 13.84 -7.31
CA HIS A 228 1.13 13.09 -8.52
C HIS A 228 0.29 11.83 -8.77
N ALA A 229 -0.23 11.18 -7.72
CA ALA A 229 -1.17 10.06 -7.82
C ALA A 229 -2.63 10.48 -8.06
N LEU A 230 -2.92 11.80 -8.03
CA LEU A 230 -4.26 12.38 -8.08
C LEU A 230 -5.23 11.83 -7.00
N ASP A 231 -4.70 11.35 -5.86
CA ASP A 231 -5.51 10.80 -4.76
C ASP A 231 -6.09 11.94 -3.91
N LEU A 232 -7.16 12.54 -4.44
CA LEU A 232 -7.89 13.64 -3.79
C LEU A 232 -8.47 13.25 -2.41
N SER A 233 -8.63 11.96 -2.13
CA SER A 233 -9.11 11.46 -0.82
C SER A 233 -7.97 11.45 0.21
N GLY A 234 -6.78 11.01 -0.21
CA GLY A 234 -5.57 11.12 0.61
C GLY A 234 -5.18 12.57 0.89
N LEU A 235 -5.27 13.46 -0.12
CA LEU A 235 -5.07 14.89 0.06
C LEU A 235 -6.10 15.52 1.01
N LEU A 236 -7.37 15.13 0.91
CA LEU A 236 -8.42 15.59 1.82
C LEU A 236 -8.06 15.24 3.28
N LEU A 237 -7.67 13.98 3.52
CA LEU A 237 -7.26 13.51 4.85
C LEU A 237 -6.01 14.24 5.36
N LEU A 238 -4.98 14.41 4.52
CA LEU A 238 -3.74 15.10 4.88
C LEU A 238 -4.00 16.56 5.24
N TYR A 239 -4.60 17.35 4.34
CA TYR A 239 -4.81 18.79 4.57
C TYR A 239 -5.77 19.07 5.73
N SER A 240 -6.82 18.25 5.91
CA SER A 240 -7.73 18.39 7.07
C SER A 240 -7.07 18.00 8.41
N SER A 241 -6.14 17.04 8.40
CA SER A 241 -5.40 16.63 9.61
C SER A 241 -4.37 17.68 10.07
N ILE A 242 -3.76 18.42 9.13
CA ILE A 242 -2.81 19.50 9.43
C ILE A 242 -3.45 20.90 9.54
N GLY A 243 -4.71 21.04 9.14
CA GLY A 243 -5.45 22.31 9.16
C GLY A 243 -5.12 23.30 8.04
N ASP A 244 -4.58 22.82 6.90
CA ASP A 244 -4.17 23.70 5.80
C ASP A 244 -5.36 24.17 4.94
N ALA A 245 -5.85 25.37 5.25
CA ALA A 245 -6.91 26.03 4.48
C ALA A 245 -6.51 26.40 3.04
N GLU A 246 -5.23 26.59 2.72
CA GLU A 246 -4.80 26.81 1.33
C GLU A 246 -4.81 25.51 0.54
N GLY A 247 -4.28 24.42 1.11
CA GLY A 247 -4.32 23.06 0.55
C GLY A 247 -5.75 22.61 0.29
N ILE A 248 -6.65 22.75 1.27
CA ILE A 248 -8.08 22.47 1.09
C ILE A 248 -8.70 23.35 -0.01
N THR A 249 -8.28 24.62 -0.15
CA THR A 249 -8.77 25.51 -1.22
C THR A 249 -8.30 25.04 -2.61
N LYS A 250 -7.03 24.67 -2.76
CA LYS A 250 -6.45 24.12 -4.01
C LYS A 250 -7.14 22.80 -4.38
N LEU A 251 -7.34 21.92 -3.38
CA LEU A 251 -8.02 20.64 -3.52
C LEU A 251 -9.49 20.80 -3.93
N ALA A 252 -10.21 21.80 -3.41
CA ALA A 252 -11.59 22.09 -3.81
C ALA A 252 -11.72 22.34 -5.32
N SER A 253 -10.82 23.16 -5.89
CA SER A 253 -10.77 23.40 -7.35
C SER A 253 -10.45 22.13 -8.13
N MET A 254 -9.40 21.40 -7.75
CA MET A 254 -9.01 20.14 -8.43
C MET A 254 -10.12 19.09 -8.39
N ALA A 255 -10.81 18.95 -7.24
CA ALA A 255 -11.94 18.05 -7.09
C ALA A 255 -13.15 18.46 -7.93
N LYS A 256 -13.41 19.76 -8.09
CA LYS A 256 -14.48 20.26 -8.99
C LYS A 256 -14.14 20.00 -10.46
N GLU A 257 -12.89 20.23 -10.86
CA GLU A 257 -12.42 19.97 -12.24
C GLU A 257 -12.44 18.47 -12.60
N GLN A 258 -12.13 17.58 -11.65
CA GLN A 258 -12.27 16.12 -11.82
C GLN A 258 -13.70 15.58 -11.64
N GLY A 259 -14.70 16.43 -11.39
CA GLY A 259 -16.09 16.00 -11.13
C GLY A 259 -16.27 15.18 -9.84
N LYS A 260 -15.35 15.27 -8.89
CA LYS A 260 -15.36 14.61 -7.58
C LYS A 260 -16.16 15.45 -6.58
N ASN A 261 -17.42 15.73 -6.92
CA ASN A 261 -18.27 16.73 -6.27
C ASN A 261 -18.39 16.56 -4.75
N ASN A 262 -18.36 15.33 -4.22
CA ASN A 262 -18.38 15.09 -2.77
C ASN A 262 -17.11 15.59 -2.06
N VAL A 263 -15.92 15.42 -2.65
CA VAL A 263 -14.65 15.92 -2.10
C VAL A 263 -14.61 17.44 -2.16
N ALA A 264 -15.00 18.01 -3.31
CA ALA A 264 -15.12 19.46 -3.47
C ALA A 264 -16.10 20.07 -2.46
N PHE A 265 -17.27 19.46 -2.25
CA PHE A 265 -18.24 19.91 -1.25
C PHE A 265 -17.66 19.90 0.17
N LEU A 266 -17.00 18.80 0.59
CA LEU A 266 -16.36 18.72 1.90
C LEU A 266 -15.27 19.77 2.08
N CYS A 267 -14.43 20.01 1.07
CA CYS A 267 -13.42 21.06 1.10
C CYS A 267 -14.05 22.45 1.29
N LEU A 268 -15.04 22.80 0.47
CA LEU A 268 -15.72 24.09 0.54
C LEU A 268 -16.49 24.28 1.86
N PHE A 269 -17.07 23.22 2.39
CA PHE A 269 -17.82 23.24 3.66
C PHE A 269 -16.90 23.45 4.86
N MET A 270 -15.74 22.77 4.92
CA MET A 270 -14.73 23.02 5.96
C MET A 270 -14.15 24.45 5.90
N LEU A 271 -14.04 25.03 4.70
CA LEU A 271 -13.64 26.43 4.50
C LEU A 271 -14.76 27.45 4.79
N GLY A 272 -15.96 27.00 5.18
CA GLY A 272 -17.12 27.88 5.40
C GLY A 272 -17.64 28.59 4.15
N LYS A 273 -17.24 28.14 2.95
CA LYS A 273 -17.62 28.69 1.64
C LYS A 273 -19.01 28.16 1.22
N LEU A 274 -20.01 28.46 2.03
CA LEU A 274 -21.35 27.89 1.93
C LEU A 274 -22.03 28.22 0.59
N GLU A 275 -21.76 29.40 0.04
CA GLU A 275 -22.31 29.87 -1.24
C GLU A 275 -21.73 29.06 -2.43
N GLU A 276 -20.44 28.69 -2.37
CA GLU A 276 -19.82 27.80 -3.35
C GLU A 276 -20.33 26.35 -3.22
N CYS A 277 -20.56 25.88 -1.99
CA CYS A 277 -21.18 24.57 -1.73
C CYS A 277 -22.60 24.48 -2.32
N LEU A 278 -23.39 25.53 -2.12
CA LEU A 278 -24.77 25.66 -2.58
C LEU A 278 -24.84 25.63 -4.12
N GLN A 279 -23.97 26.42 -4.76
CA GLN A 279 -23.81 26.45 -6.21
C GLN A 279 -23.39 25.07 -6.75
N LEU A 280 -22.48 24.36 -6.07
CA LEU A 280 -22.06 23.01 -6.46
C LEU A 280 -23.20 21.97 -6.36
N LEU A 281 -24.09 22.07 -5.36
CA LEU A 281 -25.28 21.22 -5.27
C LEU A 281 -26.29 21.52 -6.40
N ILE A 282 -26.47 22.79 -6.75
CA ILE A 282 -27.34 23.22 -7.87
C ILE A 282 -26.77 22.73 -9.21
N GLU A 283 -25.46 22.90 -9.45
CA GLU A 283 -24.76 22.37 -10.64
C GLU A 283 -24.82 20.85 -10.72
N SER A 284 -24.83 20.15 -9.57
CA SER A 284 -25.03 18.70 -9.49
C SER A 284 -26.49 18.25 -9.65
N ASN A 285 -27.43 19.19 -9.88
CA ASN A 285 -28.89 18.96 -9.89
C ASN A 285 -29.45 18.33 -8.59
N ARG A 286 -28.77 18.53 -7.45
CA ARG A 286 -29.20 18.05 -6.11
C ARG A 286 -30.02 19.13 -5.39
N ILE A 287 -31.02 19.68 -6.08
CA ILE A 287 -31.80 20.84 -5.65
C ILE A 287 -32.50 20.67 -4.28
N PRO A 288 -33.09 19.50 -3.92
CA PRO A 288 -33.68 19.32 -2.59
C PRO A 288 -32.66 19.47 -1.45
N GLU A 289 -31.44 19.02 -1.68
CA GLU A 289 -30.35 19.07 -0.70
C GLU A 289 -29.78 20.49 -0.61
N ALA A 290 -29.73 21.23 -1.72
CA ALA A 290 -29.43 22.66 -1.71
C ALA A 290 -30.47 23.46 -0.90
N ALA A 291 -31.76 23.11 -1.00
CA ALA A 291 -32.81 23.75 -0.22
C ALA A 291 -32.68 23.48 1.30
N LEU A 292 -32.35 22.25 1.68
CA LEU A 292 -32.06 21.89 3.07
C LEU A 292 -30.79 22.59 3.58
N MET A 293 -29.72 22.63 2.78
CA MET A 293 -28.49 23.33 3.14
C MET A 293 -28.72 24.83 3.32
N ALA A 294 -29.48 25.47 2.43
CA ALA A 294 -29.86 26.87 2.61
C ALA A 294 -30.67 27.08 3.88
N ARG A 295 -31.69 26.25 4.16
CA ARG A 295 -32.48 26.37 5.40
C ARG A 295 -31.63 26.30 6.67
N SER A 296 -30.56 25.50 6.67
CA SER A 296 -29.69 25.34 7.84
C SER A 296 -28.55 26.37 7.95
N TYR A 297 -28.03 26.89 6.83
CA TYR A 297 -26.78 27.68 6.82
C TYR A 297 -26.83 29.00 6.03
N LEU A 298 -27.80 29.16 5.11
CA LEU A 298 -27.99 30.33 4.25
C LEU A 298 -29.51 30.63 4.06
N PRO A 299 -30.26 30.96 5.14
CA PRO A 299 -31.70 31.16 5.04
C PRO A 299 -32.09 32.20 3.98
N SER A 300 -31.27 33.25 3.77
CA SER A 300 -31.42 34.24 2.70
C SER A 300 -31.55 33.67 1.28
N LYS A 301 -31.10 32.43 1.05
CA LYS A 301 -31.14 31.74 -0.24
C LYS A 301 -32.28 30.73 -0.39
N VAL A 302 -33.09 30.47 0.63
CA VAL A 302 -34.17 29.47 0.55
C VAL A 302 -35.22 29.82 -0.52
N PRO A 303 -35.77 31.05 -0.63
CA PRO A 303 -36.78 31.36 -1.66
C PRO A 303 -36.28 31.12 -3.09
N GLU A 304 -35.03 31.51 -3.38
CA GLU A 304 -34.39 31.30 -4.69
C GLU A 304 -34.33 29.82 -5.07
N ILE A 305 -33.98 28.95 -4.11
CA ILE A 305 -33.85 27.50 -4.36
C ILE A 305 -35.20 26.81 -4.32
N VAL A 306 -36.14 27.23 -3.47
CA VAL A 306 -37.52 26.71 -3.47
C VAL A 306 -38.20 27.01 -4.80
N ALA A 307 -37.98 28.19 -5.40
CA ALA A 307 -38.43 28.49 -6.75
C ALA A 307 -37.81 27.56 -7.83
N LEU A 308 -36.51 27.27 -7.73
CA LEU A 308 -35.84 26.29 -8.61
C LEU A 308 -36.39 24.87 -8.41
N TRP A 309 -36.65 24.47 -7.16
CA TRP A 309 -37.16 23.14 -6.80
C TRP A 309 -38.61 22.94 -7.24
N LYS A 310 -39.48 23.92 -7.00
CA LYS A 310 -40.85 24.00 -7.56
C LYS A 310 -40.82 23.78 -9.07
N LYS A 311 -39.94 24.50 -9.79
CA LYS A 311 -39.79 24.42 -11.25
C LYS A 311 -39.26 23.07 -11.75
N ASP A 312 -38.42 22.38 -10.99
CA ASP A 312 -37.93 21.04 -11.35
C ASP A 312 -38.99 19.95 -11.07
N LEU A 313 -39.60 19.98 -9.88
CA LEU A 313 -40.69 19.07 -9.52
C LEU A 313 -41.91 19.19 -10.44
N GLN A 314 -42.22 20.38 -10.97
CA GLN A 314 -43.30 20.57 -11.95
C GLN A 314 -43.15 19.69 -13.21
N LYS A 315 -41.94 19.23 -13.56
CA LYS A 315 -41.69 18.30 -14.66
C LYS A 315 -42.16 16.87 -14.36
N VAL A 316 -42.28 16.51 -13.07
CA VAL A 316 -42.53 15.15 -12.58
C VAL A 316 -43.89 15.03 -11.90
N ASN A 317 -44.24 15.97 -11.02
CA ASN A 317 -45.50 16.02 -10.29
C ASN A 317 -45.83 17.47 -9.84
N SER A 318 -46.80 18.11 -10.51
CA SER A 318 -47.20 19.49 -10.19
C SER A 318 -47.73 19.65 -8.77
N LYS A 319 -48.48 18.67 -8.23
CA LYS A 319 -49.03 18.73 -6.88
C LYS A 319 -47.94 18.72 -5.80
N ALA A 320 -46.84 18.00 -6.04
CA ALA A 320 -45.70 18.01 -5.14
C ALA A 320 -44.99 19.37 -5.14
N ALA A 321 -44.85 20.01 -6.31
CA ALA A 321 -44.31 21.36 -6.41
C ALA A 321 -45.22 22.40 -5.73
N GLU A 322 -46.54 22.30 -5.91
CA GLU A 322 -47.55 23.14 -5.24
C GLU A 322 -47.58 22.95 -3.71
N SER A 323 -47.01 21.85 -3.20
CA SER A 323 -46.92 21.57 -1.76
C SER A 323 -45.66 22.16 -1.10
N LEU A 324 -44.74 22.75 -1.86
CA LEU A 324 -43.55 23.42 -1.31
C LEU A 324 -43.90 24.84 -0.85
N ALA A 325 -43.98 25.03 0.46
CA ALA A 325 -44.08 26.37 1.05
C ALA A 325 -42.79 27.18 0.80
N ASP A 326 -42.97 28.46 0.53
CA ASP A 326 -41.91 29.47 0.40
C ASP A 326 -41.91 30.36 1.64
N PRO A 327 -40.76 30.70 2.24
CA PRO A 327 -40.72 31.65 3.36
C PRO A 327 -41.32 33.02 3.03
N ASP A 328 -41.17 33.48 1.78
CA ASP A 328 -41.71 34.79 1.34
C ASP A 328 -43.23 34.74 1.09
N GLU A 329 -43.77 33.59 0.68
CA GLU A 329 -45.22 33.39 0.43
C GLU A 329 -45.99 33.03 1.71
N TYR A 330 -45.35 32.29 2.63
CA TYR A 330 -45.97 31.75 3.85
C TYR A 330 -45.07 31.89 5.10
N PRO A 331 -44.72 33.11 5.57
CA PRO A 331 -43.87 33.29 6.75
C PRO A 331 -44.34 32.53 8.00
N ASN A 332 -45.67 32.39 8.18
CA ASN A 332 -46.30 31.70 9.30
C ASN A 332 -45.99 30.18 9.38
N LEU A 333 -45.34 29.60 8.37
CA LEU A 333 -44.89 28.20 8.36
C LEU A 333 -43.40 28.04 8.72
N PHE A 334 -42.69 29.16 8.93
CA PHE A 334 -41.26 29.21 9.22
C PHE A 334 -41.03 29.96 10.54
N GLU A 335 -41.12 29.22 11.64
CA GLU A 335 -40.75 29.70 12.97
C GLU A 335 -39.30 30.23 12.97
N ASP A 336 -39.04 31.26 13.76
CA ASP A 336 -37.74 31.93 13.92
C ASP A 336 -37.09 32.51 12.64
N TRP A 337 -37.80 32.58 11.50
CA TRP A 337 -37.22 32.97 10.20
C TRP A 337 -36.42 34.28 10.23
N GLN A 338 -36.96 35.31 10.89
CA GLN A 338 -36.29 36.61 11.01
C GLN A 338 -35.04 36.55 11.91
N ILE A 339 -35.03 35.68 12.92
CA ILE A 339 -33.87 35.45 13.78
C ILE A 339 -32.78 34.73 12.99
N ALA A 340 -33.14 33.70 12.21
CA ALA A 340 -32.21 32.97 11.36
C ALA A 340 -31.51 33.87 10.32
N LEU A 341 -32.24 34.84 9.74
CA LEU A 341 -31.66 35.86 8.84
C LEU A 341 -30.71 36.83 9.57
N ASN A 342 -31.06 37.26 10.77
CA ASN A 342 -30.18 38.11 11.60
C ASN A 342 -28.90 37.36 11.99
N VAL A 343 -29.02 36.10 12.42
CA VAL A 343 -27.90 35.19 12.74
C VAL A 343 -27.01 34.97 11.52
N GLU A 344 -27.58 34.72 10.34
CA GLU A 344 -26.81 34.61 9.09
C GLU A 344 -25.98 35.87 8.84
N ALA A 345 -26.58 37.06 8.94
CA ALA A 345 -25.89 38.33 8.74
C ALA A 345 -24.78 38.59 9.79
N THR A 346 -24.98 38.20 11.05
CA THR A 346 -24.00 38.35 12.13
C THR A 346 -22.84 37.35 12.04
N VAL A 347 -23.07 36.17 11.45
CA VAL A 347 -22.06 35.10 11.29
C VAL A 347 -21.30 35.23 9.95
N ALA A 348 -21.94 35.71 8.89
CA ALA A 348 -21.33 35.89 7.56
C ALA A 348 -19.93 36.56 7.57
N PRO A 349 -19.68 37.70 8.24
CA PRO A 349 -18.36 38.34 8.25
C PRO A 349 -17.29 37.58 9.09
N LYS A 350 -17.68 36.52 9.81
CA LYS A 350 -16.78 35.65 10.58
C LYS A 350 -16.42 34.36 9.81
N ARG A 351 -17.10 34.06 8.69
CA ARG A 351 -16.80 32.91 7.82
C ARG A 351 -15.43 33.10 7.15
N GLY A 352 -14.65 32.03 7.07
CA GLY A 352 -13.28 32.07 6.52
C GLY A 352 -12.23 32.71 7.43
N ILE A 353 -12.59 33.12 8.66
CA ILE A 353 -11.62 33.49 9.69
C ILE A 353 -11.37 32.26 10.56
N TYR A 354 -10.21 31.62 10.38
CA TYR A 354 -9.81 30.45 11.17
C TYR A 354 -9.00 30.90 12.38
N PRO A 355 -9.41 30.58 13.63
CA PRO A 355 -8.60 30.86 14.81
C PRO A 355 -7.33 29.98 14.81
N PRO A 356 -6.21 30.44 15.40
CA PRO A 356 -5.01 29.63 15.56
C PRO A 356 -5.29 28.33 16.33
N ALA A 357 -4.60 27.25 15.98
CA ALA A 357 -4.74 25.96 16.67
C ALA A 357 -4.41 26.02 18.18
N GLU A 358 -3.63 27.02 18.61
CA GLU A 358 -3.35 27.32 20.03
C GLU A 358 -4.63 27.66 20.82
N GLU A 359 -5.65 28.23 20.17
CA GLU A 359 -6.93 28.61 20.79
C GLU A 359 -7.92 27.42 20.89
N TYR A 360 -7.55 26.21 20.45
CA TYR A 360 -8.43 25.03 20.45
C TYR A 360 -9.07 24.76 21.82
N MET A 361 -8.31 24.89 22.92
CA MET A 361 -8.82 24.68 24.28
C MET A 361 -9.90 25.68 24.72
N ILE A 362 -9.99 26.84 24.05
CA ILE A 362 -11.03 27.87 24.27
C ILE A 362 -12.30 27.54 23.45
N HIS A 363 -12.16 26.67 22.44
CA HIS A 363 -13.25 26.26 21.55
C HIS A 363 -13.78 24.85 21.82
N SER A 364 -13.01 23.99 22.49
CA SER A 364 -13.37 22.59 22.79
C SER A 364 -14.53 22.43 23.79
N GLU A 365 -14.79 23.43 24.64
CA GLU A 365 -15.86 23.41 25.64
C GLU A 365 -17.16 24.11 25.18
N ARG A 366 -17.28 24.45 23.89
CA ARG A 366 -18.50 25.07 23.36
C ARG A 366 -19.68 24.09 23.40
N PRO A 367 -20.87 24.49 23.90
CA PRO A 367 -22.05 23.65 23.88
C PRO A 367 -22.54 23.41 22.45
N ASN A 368 -23.20 22.27 22.22
CA ASN A 368 -23.81 21.90 20.93
C ASN A 368 -25.13 22.64 20.64
N GLU A 369 -25.33 23.84 21.19
CA GLU A 369 -26.49 24.70 20.93
C GLU A 369 -26.45 25.24 19.51
N SER A 370 -27.62 25.38 18.86
CA SER A 370 -27.68 26.02 17.55
C SER A 370 -27.43 27.53 17.67
N LEU A 371 -26.94 28.13 16.58
CA LEU A 371 -26.72 29.57 16.50
C LEU A 371 -28.00 30.41 16.66
N VAL A 372 -29.18 29.80 16.49
CA VAL A 372 -30.50 30.44 16.70
C VAL A 372 -30.90 30.39 18.17
N GLU A 373 -30.67 29.26 18.85
CA GLU A 373 -30.89 29.13 20.31
C GLU A 373 -29.94 30.05 21.08
N ALA A 374 -28.65 30.05 20.73
CA ALA A 374 -27.65 30.95 21.33
C ALA A 374 -28.04 32.43 21.15
N PHE A 375 -28.54 32.83 19.97
CA PHE A 375 -29.00 34.21 19.74
C PHE A 375 -30.25 34.56 20.56
N LYS A 376 -31.20 33.63 20.69
CA LYS A 376 -32.36 33.80 21.59
C LYS A 376 -31.92 33.99 23.04
N ASN A 377 -31.02 33.14 23.53
CA ASN A 377 -30.52 33.18 24.90
C ASN A 377 -29.82 34.52 25.21
N MET A 378 -29.10 35.11 24.23
CA MET A 378 -28.51 36.44 24.39
C MET A 378 -29.55 37.58 24.40
N HIS A 379 -30.59 37.54 23.55
CA HIS A 379 -31.66 38.54 23.60
C HIS A 379 -32.53 38.44 24.86
N VAL A 380 -32.76 37.24 25.39
CA VAL A 380 -33.48 37.09 26.69
C VAL A 380 -32.69 37.76 27.81
N GLN A 381 -31.36 37.63 27.84
CA GLN A 381 -30.52 38.34 28.82
C GLN A 381 -30.55 39.87 28.64
N GLU A 382 -30.53 40.36 27.39
CA GLU A 382 -30.68 41.80 27.10
C GLU A 382 -32.09 42.35 27.43
N GLU A 383 -33.14 41.51 27.44
CA GLU A 383 -34.50 41.90 27.88
C GLU A 383 -34.69 41.78 29.41
N GLU A 384 -34.05 40.82 30.07
CA GLU A 384 -34.06 40.69 31.55
C GLU A 384 -33.32 41.86 32.22
N ASP A 385 -32.13 42.25 31.73
CA ASP A 385 -31.36 43.42 32.20
C ASP A 385 -32.16 44.74 32.10
N VAL A 386 -33.10 44.84 31.15
CA VAL A 386 -33.97 46.02 30.95
C VAL A 386 -35.19 46.01 31.88
N HIS A 387 -35.57 44.85 32.43
CA HIS A 387 -36.71 44.70 33.33
C HIS A 387 -36.36 44.82 34.82
N GLU A 388 -35.10 44.66 35.23
CA GLU A 388 -34.69 44.86 36.63
C GLU A 388 -34.67 46.34 37.08
N GLU A 389 -34.52 47.33 36.18
CA GLU A 389 -34.45 48.76 36.60
C GLU A 389 -35.77 49.35 37.14
N ASP A 390 -36.93 48.74 36.88
CA ASP A 390 -38.25 49.38 37.10
C ASP A 390 -39.13 48.70 38.19
N VAL A 391 -38.63 47.67 38.90
CA VAL A 391 -39.39 46.97 39.97
C VAL A 391 -38.57 46.69 41.24
N HIS A 392 -38.27 47.75 41.99
CA HIS A 392 -37.92 47.65 43.41
C HIS A 392 -38.85 48.55 44.26
N ASP A 393 -39.77 47.93 45.01
CA ASP A 393 -39.86 48.15 46.47
C ASP A 393 -40.85 47.16 47.16
N GLU A 394 -40.41 46.66 48.32
CA GLU A 394 -41.17 46.08 49.47
C GLU A 394 -42.07 44.83 49.28
N GLU A 395 -41.52 43.64 49.58
CA GLU A 395 -42.27 42.53 50.22
C GLU A 395 -42.37 42.74 51.74
N GLU A 396 -43.45 42.28 52.40
CA GLU A 396 -43.33 41.65 53.74
C GLU A 396 -44.48 40.67 54.08
N LEU A 397 -44.12 39.37 54.14
CA LEU A 397 -44.50 38.32 55.11
C LEU A 397 -45.87 38.35 55.85
N THR A 398 -46.61 37.22 55.82
CA THR A 398 -47.07 36.50 57.03
C THR A 398 -47.60 35.07 56.75
N ASN A 399 -47.58 34.20 57.77
CA ASN A 399 -48.07 32.80 57.71
C ASN A 399 -49.56 32.69 58.11
N GLU A 400 -50.25 31.61 57.70
CA GLU A 400 -50.88 30.67 58.65
C GLU A 400 -51.31 29.33 57.99
N ASN A 401 -51.65 28.33 58.81
CA ASN A 401 -52.04 26.97 58.40
C ASN A 401 -53.53 26.87 57.99
N ASP A 402 -53.87 25.90 57.14
CA ASP A 402 -54.86 24.88 57.54
C ASP A 402 -54.62 23.51 56.85
N THR A 403 -55.35 22.48 57.26
CA THR A 403 -55.22 21.07 56.82
C THR A 403 -56.59 20.43 56.62
N VAL A 404 -56.68 19.35 55.81
CA VAL A 404 -57.44 18.08 56.04
C VAL A 404 -57.75 17.30 54.74
N GLN A 405 -57.23 16.06 54.69
CA GLN A 405 -57.72 14.80 54.10
C GLN A 405 -58.30 14.67 52.66
N GLU A 406 -57.68 13.72 51.91
CA GLU A 406 -58.28 12.55 51.21
C GLU A 406 -59.29 12.79 50.04
N VAL A 407 -59.58 11.86 49.12
CA VAL A 407 -59.40 10.38 49.04
C VAL A 407 -58.98 9.98 47.60
N PHE A 408 -58.22 8.89 47.44
CA PHE A 408 -58.35 7.96 46.30
C PHE A 408 -58.15 6.52 46.80
N GLU A 409 -58.90 5.57 46.26
CA GLU A 409 -58.94 4.15 46.68
C GLU A 409 -58.15 3.24 45.70
N ASP A 410 -57.68 2.09 46.20
CA ASP A 410 -57.13 0.93 45.44
C ASP A 410 -58.26 0.19 44.65
N ASP A 411 -58.12 -0.93 43.90
CA ASP A 411 -57.05 -1.89 43.51
C ASP A 411 -57.37 -2.32 42.02
N GLU A 412 -56.92 -3.35 41.27
CA GLU A 412 -56.15 -4.61 41.35
C GLU A 412 -55.01 -4.56 40.28
N ALA A 413 -53.84 -5.24 40.36
CA ALA A 413 -53.52 -6.69 40.23
C ALA A 413 -53.97 -7.34 38.88
N GLU A 414 -53.26 -8.25 38.20
CA GLU A 414 -51.96 -8.97 38.38
C GLU A 414 -51.08 -8.79 37.08
N GLU A 415 -49.93 -9.43 36.76
CA GLU A 415 -49.17 -10.56 37.34
C GLU A 415 -47.62 -10.47 37.13
N SER A 416 -47.04 -11.08 36.07
CA SER A 416 -45.57 -11.25 35.81
C SER A 416 -45.24 -11.20 34.29
N GLN A 417 -44.05 -11.48 33.71
CA GLN A 417 -42.82 -12.19 34.12
C GLN A 417 -41.65 -11.86 33.16
N GLU A 418 -40.39 -11.84 33.64
CA GLU A 418 -39.21 -12.49 32.99
C GLU A 418 -37.93 -12.26 33.82
N ASP A 419 -37.19 -13.35 34.10
CA ASP A 419 -35.95 -13.35 34.90
C ASP A 419 -34.70 -13.33 34.02
N ALA A 420 -33.59 -12.80 34.56
CA ALA A 420 -32.28 -12.85 33.92
C ALA A 420 -31.60 -14.23 34.10
N VAL A 421 -30.79 -14.65 33.12
CA VAL A 421 -29.88 -15.80 33.23
C VAL A 421 -28.47 -15.39 32.77
N GLU A 422 -27.47 -16.05 33.36
CA GLU A 422 -26.08 -15.60 33.47
C GLU A 422 -25.23 -15.72 32.18
N VAL A 423 -24.04 -15.11 32.25
CA VAL A 423 -23.01 -15.18 31.20
C VAL A 423 -21.92 -16.17 31.61
N GLU A 424 -21.75 -17.25 30.86
CA GLU A 424 -20.50 -18.02 30.81
C GLU A 424 -20.02 -18.13 29.36
N ALA A 425 -18.72 -18.28 29.17
CA ALA A 425 -18.07 -18.27 27.86
C ALA A 425 -17.05 -19.40 27.73
N ASP A 426 -17.09 -20.13 26.61
CA ASP A 426 -15.92 -20.79 26.04
C ASP A 426 -16.16 -21.16 24.55
N GLY A 427 -15.11 -21.57 23.83
CA GLY A 427 -15.27 -22.47 22.68
C GLY A 427 -15.32 -21.88 21.26
N SER A 428 -14.17 -21.38 20.80
CA SER A 428 -13.62 -21.57 19.43
C SER A 428 -14.46 -22.35 18.39
N THR A 429 -14.70 -21.75 17.21
CA THR A 429 -14.35 -22.43 15.93
C THR A 429 -13.99 -21.48 14.77
N ASP A 430 -13.14 -22.01 13.89
CA ASP A 430 -12.69 -21.51 12.59
C ASP A 430 -13.85 -21.19 11.61
N GLY A 431 -13.62 -20.31 10.62
CA GLY A 431 -14.69 -19.69 9.82
C GLY A 431 -14.24 -19.01 8.52
N THR A 432 -13.72 -19.79 7.56
CA THR A 432 -13.25 -19.35 6.23
C THR A 432 -14.27 -18.50 5.46
N ILE A 433 -13.92 -17.24 5.15
CA ILE A 433 -14.70 -16.38 4.26
C ILE A 433 -14.34 -16.69 2.80
N HIS A 434 -15.24 -17.38 2.08
CA HIS A 434 -15.11 -17.56 0.63
C HIS A 434 -15.57 -16.31 -0.14
N VAL A 435 -14.71 -15.80 -1.01
CA VAL A 435 -15.03 -14.69 -1.93
C VAL A 435 -15.85 -15.22 -3.10
N ASN A 436 -16.99 -14.60 -3.39
CA ASN A 436 -17.89 -15.04 -4.45
C ASN A 436 -17.35 -14.60 -5.83
N GLY A 437 -16.91 -15.56 -6.64
CA GLY A 437 -16.45 -15.32 -8.02
C GLY A 437 -17.63 -15.03 -8.97
N ASN A 438 -17.37 -14.22 -10.00
CA ASN A 438 -18.38 -13.81 -10.99
C ASN A 438 -18.14 -14.54 -12.32
N ASP A 439 -18.63 -15.78 -12.43
CA ASP A 439 -18.53 -16.58 -13.65
C ASP A 439 -19.70 -16.30 -14.62
N SER A 440 -19.35 -15.89 -15.84
CA SER A 440 -20.29 -15.67 -16.94
C SER A 440 -20.21 -16.83 -17.95
N GLU A 441 -21.17 -17.75 -17.94
CA GLU A 441 -21.20 -18.86 -18.90
C GLU A 441 -21.62 -18.41 -20.32
N GLU A 442 -20.73 -18.58 -21.29
CA GLU A 442 -21.08 -18.51 -22.71
C GLU A 442 -21.80 -19.79 -23.15
N GLN A 443 -23.11 -19.70 -23.43
CA GLN A 443 -23.88 -20.85 -23.90
C GLN A 443 -23.73 -21.06 -25.41
N TRP A 444 -22.78 -21.92 -25.80
CA TRP A 444 -22.60 -22.38 -27.18
C TRP A 444 -23.76 -23.28 -27.63
N GLY A 445 -24.41 -22.92 -28.75
CA GLY A 445 -25.45 -23.72 -29.40
C GLY A 445 -24.92 -24.65 -30.49
N ALA A 446 -25.67 -25.72 -30.78
CA ALA A 446 -25.39 -26.67 -31.85
C ALA A 446 -26.67 -27.12 -32.59
N ASP A 447 -26.49 -27.55 -33.84
CA ASP A 447 -27.37 -28.35 -34.69
C ASP A 447 -28.78 -27.82 -35.06
N SER A 448 -28.86 -27.13 -36.21
CA SER A 448 -29.89 -27.32 -37.26
C SER A 448 -29.42 -26.79 -38.61
#